data_AF-A0A9W8MWZ2-F1
#
_entry.id   AF-A0A9W8MWZ2-F1
#
_cell.length_a   1.000
_cell.length_b   1.000
_cell.length_c   1.000
_cell.angle_alpha   90.00
_cell.angle_beta   90.00
_cell.angle_gamma   90.00
#
_symmetry.space_group_name_H-M   'P 1'
#
loop_
_entity.id
_entity.type
_entity.pdbx_description
1 polymer ?
#
loop_
_entity_poly.entity_id
_entity_poly.type
_entity_poly.pdbx_seq_one_letter_code
_entity_poly.pdbx_strand_id
1 'polypeptide(L)'
;MSFLAQTTPPLDFGWDTFLTNENGPDELPAQAASPDASELFKQQRYGLVFIFCYLPAKVGYRFRPGPQECTQESCAFRHVVYSLRLASRSTKAVRAGAAKKYVDDKLEYGLRLSTGVGGLPRDAAKAMSIFKEVMTGKFPEDKRGLAASLAAFLAYFRNEKKYYATDATAAAADVIEAVELCHTSCQHGHYAFISVAVVVLLIVQLDIVLTGEMLNRPKISYLFSLYYGFQAKTGFQPWNSRYCATCGTRRRSFELQKCSGRCGLSSKPVYCDRHCQKADWKNHRKWCVLPTATEDELVEDLALYSIIHLREPQL
;
A
#
# COMPACT_ATOMS: atom_id res chain seq x y z
N MET A 1 -21.63 8.00 -36.91
CA MET A 1 -20.36 7.96 -36.14
C MET A 1 -20.68 7.47 -34.73
N SER A 2 -20.67 6.15 -34.54
CA SER A 2 -20.95 5.52 -33.23
C SER A 2 -19.64 5.17 -32.54
N PHE A 3 -19.42 5.73 -31.36
CA PHE A 3 -18.33 5.35 -30.47
C PHE A 3 -18.69 4.03 -29.79
N LEU A 4 -18.00 2.94 -30.15
CA LEU A 4 -18.03 1.69 -29.40
C LEU A 4 -17.11 1.86 -28.19
N ALA A 5 -17.69 1.89 -27.00
CA ALA A 5 -16.95 1.79 -25.75
C ALA A 5 -16.37 0.37 -25.63
N GLN A 6 -15.05 0.25 -25.70
CA GLN A 6 -14.35 -0.99 -25.40
C GLN A 6 -14.33 -1.18 -23.88
N THR A 7 -15.18 -2.09 -23.38
CA THR A 7 -15.07 -2.61 -22.03
C THR A 7 -13.90 -3.57 -21.97
N THR A 8 -12.87 -3.23 -21.20
CA THR A 8 -11.81 -4.19 -20.85
C THR A 8 -12.41 -5.32 -20.01
N PRO A 9 -12.14 -6.60 -20.33
CA PRO A 9 -12.63 -7.71 -19.53
C PRO A 9 -11.94 -7.70 -18.15
N PRO A 10 -12.63 -8.15 -17.09
CA PRO A 10 -12.00 -8.35 -15.78
C PRO A 10 -10.85 -9.36 -15.91
N LEU A 11 -9.80 -9.17 -15.12
CA LEU A 11 -8.75 -10.16 -14.89
C LEU A 11 -9.39 -11.40 -14.26
N ASP A 12 -9.77 -12.36 -15.10
CA ASP A 12 -10.22 -13.67 -14.66
C ASP A 12 -8.99 -14.51 -14.30
N PHE A 13 -8.83 -14.79 -13.00
CA PHE A 13 -7.71 -15.57 -12.46
C PHE A 13 -8.02 -17.07 -12.39
N GLY A 14 -9.14 -17.55 -12.96
CA GLY A 14 -9.43 -18.98 -13.05
C GLY A 14 -9.60 -19.66 -11.69
N TRP A 15 -10.33 -19.01 -10.78
CA TRP A 15 -10.54 -19.49 -9.39
C TRP A 15 -11.37 -20.77 -9.29
N ASP A 16 -12.28 -21.01 -10.24
CA ASP A 16 -13.25 -22.13 -10.18
C ASP A 16 -12.58 -23.51 -10.29
N THR A 17 -11.38 -23.58 -10.86
CA THR A 17 -10.61 -24.83 -10.99
C THR A 17 -9.99 -25.32 -9.68
N PHE A 18 -9.95 -24.49 -8.62
CA PHE A 18 -9.27 -24.83 -7.36
C PHE A 18 -10.19 -25.39 -6.28
N LEU A 19 -11.52 -25.26 -6.42
CA LEU A 19 -12.50 -25.73 -5.42
C LEU A 19 -12.97 -27.18 -5.63
N THR A 20 -12.55 -27.84 -6.72
CA THR A 20 -12.96 -29.22 -7.05
C THR A 20 -11.78 -30.18 -7.01
N ASN A 21 -10.88 -30.05 -6.02
CA ASN A 21 -9.92 -31.12 -5.77
C ASN A 21 -10.68 -32.33 -5.20
N GLU A 22 -11.00 -33.30 -6.05
CA GLU A 22 -11.75 -34.54 -5.74
C GLU A 22 -10.96 -35.54 -4.87
N ASN A 23 -9.79 -35.15 -4.37
CA ASN A 23 -9.03 -35.96 -3.44
C ASN A 23 -9.68 -35.90 -2.05
N GLY A 24 -10.22 -37.03 -1.61
CA GLY A 24 -10.97 -37.20 -0.35
C GLY A 24 -10.19 -36.82 0.92
N PRO A 25 -10.89 -36.76 2.07
CA PRO A 25 -10.42 -36.12 3.31
C PRO A 25 -9.27 -36.80 4.08
N ASP A 26 -8.64 -37.86 3.56
CA ASP A 26 -7.81 -38.76 4.38
C ASP A 26 -6.29 -38.54 4.29
N GLU A 27 -5.79 -37.51 3.59
CA GLU A 27 -4.37 -37.16 3.61
C GLU A 27 -4.17 -35.66 3.92
N LEU A 28 -4.28 -35.29 5.20
CA LEU A 28 -3.71 -34.04 5.67
C LEU A 28 -2.17 -34.15 5.54
N PRO A 29 -1.50 -33.25 4.80
CA PRO A 29 -0.06 -33.30 4.66
C PRO A 29 0.59 -33.20 6.04
N ALA A 30 1.58 -34.06 6.27
CA ALA A 30 2.36 -34.15 7.51
C ALA A 30 2.69 -32.74 8.04
N GLN A 31 2.45 -32.53 9.35
CA GLN A 31 2.66 -31.26 10.04
C GLN A 31 4.02 -30.65 9.65
N ALA A 32 3.98 -29.63 8.78
CA ALA A 32 5.18 -28.92 8.39
C ALA A 32 5.75 -28.24 9.64
N ALA A 33 7.05 -28.41 9.88
CA ALA A 33 7.74 -27.73 10.96
C ALA A 33 7.44 -26.22 10.90
N SER A 34 7.17 -25.62 12.06
CA SER A 34 6.90 -24.19 12.16
C SER A 34 8.03 -23.40 11.47
N PRO A 35 7.74 -22.43 10.59
CA PRO A 35 8.77 -21.68 9.91
C PRO A 35 9.67 -20.96 10.93
N ASP A 36 10.98 -20.94 10.66
CA ASP A 36 11.94 -20.10 11.38
C ASP A 36 11.43 -18.64 11.42
N ALA A 37 11.60 -17.95 12.55
CA ALA A 37 11.15 -16.57 12.76
C ALA A 37 11.68 -15.63 11.67
N SER A 38 12.88 -15.89 11.15
CA SER A 38 13.47 -15.17 10.00
C SER A 38 12.62 -15.29 8.73
N GLU A 39 12.06 -16.46 8.45
CA GLU A 39 11.22 -16.68 7.27
C GLU A 39 9.84 -16.06 7.42
N LEU A 40 9.24 -16.13 8.61
CA LEU A 40 7.98 -15.46 8.90
C LEU A 40 8.06 -13.95 8.64
N PHE A 41 9.17 -13.31 9.06
CA PHE A 41 9.37 -11.89 8.83
C PHE A 41 9.52 -11.53 7.34
N LYS A 42 10.20 -12.37 6.54
CA LYS A 42 10.27 -12.18 5.08
C LYS A 42 8.90 -12.35 4.41
N GLN A 43 8.09 -13.29 4.88
CA GLN A 43 6.72 -13.48 4.41
C GLN A 43 5.84 -12.27 4.75
N GLN A 44 5.95 -11.73 5.96
CA GLN A 44 5.26 -10.49 6.34
C GLN A 44 5.65 -9.33 5.42
N ARG A 45 6.95 -9.12 5.17
CA ARG A 45 7.41 -8.10 4.21
C ARG A 45 6.83 -8.31 2.81
N TYR A 46 6.81 -9.55 2.32
CA TYR A 46 6.19 -9.89 1.04
C TYR A 46 4.71 -9.50 1.01
N GLY A 47 3.97 -9.86 2.05
CA GLY A 47 2.56 -9.47 2.22
C GLY A 47 2.37 -7.96 2.19
N LEU A 48 3.26 -7.19 2.82
CA LEU A 48 3.21 -5.73 2.80
C LEU A 48 3.47 -5.14 1.43
N VAL A 49 4.53 -5.56 0.75
CA VAL A 49 4.79 -5.07 -0.61
C VAL A 49 3.60 -5.41 -1.51
N PHE A 50 3.03 -6.60 -1.36
CA PHE A 50 1.83 -7.02 -2.09
C PHE A 50 0.66 -6.06 -1.81
N ILE A 51 0.35 -5.81 -0.54
CA ILE A 51 -0.77 -4.93 -0.17
C ILE A 51 -0.58 -3.50 -0.70
N PHE A 52 0.64 -2.96 -0.58
CA PHE A 52 0.91 -1.58 -0.99
C PHE A 52 0.95 -1.39 -2.50
N CYS A 53 1.39 -2.41 -3.25
CA CYS A 53 1.70 -2.27 -4.66
C CYS A 53 0.71 -2.97 -5.58
N TYR A 54 0.14 -4.11 -5.21
CA TYR A 54 -0.78 -4.85 -6.09
C TYR A 54 -2.22 -4.37 -5.95
N LEU A 55 -2.60 -3.91 -4.75
CA LEU A 55 -3.97 -3.50 -4.50
C LEU A 55 -4.18 -2.04 -4.94
N PRO A 56 -5.11 -1.80 -5.88
CA PRO A 56 -5.39 -0.44 -6.30
C PRO A 56 -6.07 0.33 -5.16
N ALA A 57 -5.66 1.59 -4.98
CA ALA A 57 -6.27 2.53 -4.05
C ALA A 57 -7.60 3.05 -4.64
N LYS A 58 -8.59 2.17 -4.75
CA LYS A 58 -9.92 2.45 -5.33
C LYS A 58 -10.99 2.59 -4.25
N VAL A 59 -12.04 3.33 -4.59
CA VAL A 59 -13.30 3.37 -3.82
C VAL A 59 -13.92 1.99 -3.80
N GLY A 60 -14.35 1.54 -2.63
CA GLY A 60 -14.82 0.17 -2.43
C GLY A 60 -13.73 -0.75 -1.90
N TYR A 61 -12.44 -0.40 -2.08
CA TYR A 61 -11.40 -0.81 -1.14
C TYR A 61 -11.59 0.00 0.14
N ARG A 62 -12.70 -0.27 0.84
CA ARG A 62 -12.73 0.00 2.26
C ARG A 62 -11.62 -0.90 2.80
N PHE A 63 -10.49 -0.29 3.18
CA PHE A 63 -9.90 -0.72 4.44
C PHE A 63 -11.05 -0.53 5.42
N ARG A 64 -11.96 -1.51 5.56
CA ARG A 64 -13.03 -1.42 6.55
C ARG A 64 -12.25 -1.50 7.84
N PRO A 65 -12.14 -0.43 8.65
CA PRO A 65 -11.77 -0.57 10.03
C PRO A 65 -13.07 -0.96 10.75
N GLY A 66 -13.71 -2.05 10.31
CA GLY A 66 -15.09 -2.37 10.67
C GLY A 66 -15.37 -3.84 10.38
N PRO A 67 -16.04 -4.53 11.30
CA PRO A 67 -16.03 -5.98 11.36
C PRO A 67 -16.86 -6.56 10.20
N GLN A 68 -16.19 -7.09 9.20
CA GLN A 68 -16.16 -8.54 9.13
C GLN A 68 -14.83 -8.86 9.78
N GLU A 69 -14.88 -9.34 11.02
CA GLU A 69 -13.79 -10.07 11.67
C GLU A 69 -12.44 -9.93 10.94
N CYS A 70 -11.49 -9.09 11.40
CA CYS A 70 -10.17 -9.69 11.62
C CYS A 70 -10.35 -10.53 12.88
N THR A 71 -11.08 -11.63 12.74
CA THR A 71 -10.64 -12.86 13.37
C THR A 71 -9.18 -12.99 12.98
N GLN A 72 -8.46 -13.78 13.76
CA GLN A 72 -7.23 -14.38 13.27
C GLN A 72 -7.33 -14.76 11.78
N GLU A 73 -8.52 -15.10 11.25
CA GLU A 73 -8.86 -15.40 9.86
C GLU A 73 -8.80 -14.28 8.82
N SER A 74 -8.94 -12.95 9.04
CA SER A 74 -8.80 -11.96 7.92
C SER A 74 -7.40 -11.39 7.76
N CYS A 75 -6.72 -11.17 8.89
CA CYS A 75 -5.28 -11.01 8.92
C CYS A 75 -4.62 -12.33 8.46
N ALA A 76 -5.14 -13.49 8.87
CA ALA A 76 -4.78 -14.75 8.24
C ALA A 76 -5.26 -14.84 6.80
N PHE A 77 -6.37 -14.26 6.36
CA PHE A 77 -6.83 -14.37 4.96
C PHE A 77 -5.84 -13.67 4.04
N ARG A 78 -5.36 -12.48 4.43
CA ARG A 78 -4.29 -11.80 3.72
C ARG A 78 -3.01 -12.63 3.74
N HIS A 79 -2.62 -13.13 4.91
CA HIS A 79 -1.51 -14.08 5.03
C HIS A 79 -1.69 -15.31 4.15
N VAL A 80 -2.88 -15.88 4.08
CA VAL A 80 -3.25 -17.07 3.32
C VAL A 80 -3.16 -16.76 1.85
N VAL A 81 -3.70 -15.64 1.35
CA VAL A 81 -3.61 -15.28 -0.08
C VAL A 81 -2.16 -15.19 -0.54
N TYR A 82 -1.30 -14.48 0.20
CA TYR A 82 0.10 -14.36 -0.22
C TYR A 82 0.92 -15.61 0.11
N SER A 83 0.58 -16.37 1.15
CA SER A 83 1.24 -17.64 1.49
C SER A 83 0.88 -18.73 0.49
N LEU A 84 -0.38 -18.81 0.06
CA LEU A 84 -0.84 -19.67 -1.04
C LEU A 84 -0.13 -19.30 -2.34
N ARG A 85 -0.01 -18.00 -2.65
CA ARG A 85 0.76 -17.54 -3.82
C ARG A 85 2.23 -17.99 -3.74
N LEU A 86 2.88 -17.82 -2.59
CA LEU A 86 4.25 -18.27 -2.38
C LEU A 86 4.39 -19.79 -2.48
N ALA A 87 3.45 -20.55 -1.89
CA ALA A 87 3.43 -22.01 -1.87
C ALA A 87 3.10 -22.61 -3.24
N SER A 88 2.23 -21.96 -4.02
CA SER A 88 1.78 -22.44 -5.33
C SER A 88 2.91 -22.60 -6.33
N ARG A 89 3.99 -21.82 -6.19
CA ARG A 89 5.11 -21.82 -7.14
C ARG A 89 6.45 -21.68 -6.45
N SER A 90 7.33 -22.64 -6.70
CA SER A 90 8.70 -22.60 -6.21
C SER A 90 9.48 -21.42 -6.81
N THR A 91 10.41 -20.87 -6.03
CA THR A 91 11.30 -19.78 -6.48
C THR A 91 12.09 -20.17 -7.73
N LYS A 92 12.47 -21.45 -7.87
CA LYS A 92 13.14 -21.98 -9.06
C LYS A 92 12.26 -21.85 -10.30
N ALA A 93 10.97 -22.22 -10.20
CA ALA A 93 10.02 -22.11 -11.31
C ALA A 93 9.77 -20.65 -11.70
N VAL A 94 9.56 -19.76 -10.71
CA VAL A 94 9.39 -18.32 -10.94
C VAL A 94 10.62 -17.72 -11.62
N ARG A 95 11.83 -18.02 -11.14
CA ARG A 95 13.09 -17.55 -11.75
C ARG A 95 13.25 -18.04 -13.19
N ALA A 96 12.90 -19.30 -13.47
CA ALA A 96 12.96 -19.85 -14.82
C ALA A 96 11.99 -19.14 -15.78
N GLY A 97 10.77 -18.82 -15.34
CA GLY A 97 9.81 -18.06 -16.12
C GLY A 97 10.23 -16.60 -16.33
N ALA A 98 10.82 -15.97 -15.33
CA ALA A 98 11.39 -14.63 -15.45
C ALA A 98 12.50 -14.57 -16.51
N ALA A 99 13.35 -15.60 -16.57
CA ALA A 99 14.40 -15.74 -17.60
C ALA A 99 13.82 -15.91 -19.01
N LYS A 100 12.63 -16.54 -19.13
CA LYS A 100 11.84 -16.61 -20.38
C LYS A 100 11.08 -15.33 -20.71
N LYS A 101 11.27 -14.26 -19.94
CA LYS A 101 10.61 -12.95 -20.08
C LYS A 101 9.09 -12.97 -19.86
N TYR A 102 8.57 -13.95 -19.11
CA TYR A 102 7.18 -13.87 -18.66
C TYR A 102 7.04 -12.76 -17.62
N VAL A 103 6.16 -11.80 -17.89
CA VAL A 103 6.08 -10.55 -17.13
C VAL A 103 5.66 -10.78 -15.68
N ASP A 104 4.68 -11.64 -15.42
CA ASP A 104 4.25 -11.96 -14.07
C ASP A 104 5.34 -12.63 -13.25
N ASP A 105 6.14 -13.50 -13.89
CA ASP A 105 7.28 -14.14 -13.25
C ASP A 105 8.42 -13.18 -12.98
N LYS A 106 8.64 -12.17 -13.84
CA LYS A 106 9.59 -11.08 -13.57
C LYS A 106 9.17 -10.26 -12.36
N LEU A 107 7.91 -9.86 -12.30
CA LEU A 107 7.38 -9.07 -11.18
C LEU A 107 7.44 -9.86 -9.87
N GLU A 108 7.03 -11.13 -9.90
CA GLU A 108 7.12 -12.03 -8.75
C GLU A 108 8.58 -12.28 -8.33
N TYR A 109 9.48 -12.53 -9.28
CA TYR A 109 10.90 -12.74 -8.97
C TYR A 109 11.54 -11.50 -8.35
N GLY A 110 11.28 -10.32 -8.92
CA GLY A 110 11.73 -9.05 -8.34
C GLY A 110 11.18 -8.83 -6.93
N LEU A 111 9.90 -9.16 -6.71
CA LEU A 111 9.28 -9.09 -5.40
C LEU A 111 9.98 -10.02 -4.39
N ARG A 112 10.22 -11.29 -4.75
CA ARG A 112 10.93 -12.24 -3.87
C ARG A 112 12.37 -11.81 -3.58
N LEU A 113 13.08 -11.27 -4.57
CA LEU A 113 14.42 -10.68 -4.36
C LEU A 113 14.37 -9.50 -3.39
N SER A 114 13.36 -8.64 -3.49
CA SER A 114 13.27 -7.46 -2.63
C SER A 114 12.99 -7.77 -1.15
N THR A 115 12.33 -8.89 -0.87
CA THR A 115 11.95 -9.31 0.49
C THR A 115 12.81 -10.44 1.05
N GLY A 116 13.51 -11.19 0.19
CA GLY A 116 14.30 -12.36 0.57
C GLY A 116 13.47 -13.63 0.81
N VAL A 117 12.17 -13.63 0.49
CA VAL A 117 11.29 -14.77 0.75
C VAL A 117 11.57 -15.94 -0.22
N GLY A 118 11.28 -17.17 0.22
CA GLY A 118 11.40 -18.35 -0.63
C GLY A 118 12.85 -18.75 -0.88
N GLY A 119 13.71 -18.57 0.14
CA GLY A 119 15.11 -18.98 0.15
C GLY A 119 16.06 -18.09 -0.67
N LEU A 120 15.66 -16.88 -1.05
CA LEU A 120 16.53 -15.94 -1.75
C LEU A 120 17.26 -15.01 -0.78
N PRO A 121 18.54 -14.67 -1.04
CA PRO A 121 19.13 -13.51 -0.40
C PRO A 121 18.39 -12.24 -0.87
N ARG A 122 18.19 -11.30 0.06
CA ARG A 122 17.57 -10.01 -0.26
C ARG A 122 18.50 -9.21 -1.16
N ASP A 123 18.00 -8.78 -2.32
CA ASP A 123 18.73 -8.01 -3.33
C ASP A 123 17.80 -6.95 -3.95
N ALA A 124 17.68 -5.81 -3.24
CA ALA A 124 16.82 -4.71 -3.66
C ALA A 124 17.30 -4.02 -4.94
N ALA A 125 18.61 -4.00 -5.20
CA ALA A 125 19.18 -3.38 -6.40
C ALA A 125 18.81 -4.18 -7.65
N LYS A 126 18.95 -5.51 -7.60
CA LYS A 126 18.51 -6.38 -8.69
C LYS A 126 17.00 -6.38 -8.86
N ALA A 127 16.23 -6.39 -7.77
CA ALA A 127 14.77 -6.24 -7.84
C ALA A 127 14.38 -4.93 -8.55
N MET A 128 15.01 -3.81 -8.19
CA MET A 128 14.79 -2.51 -8.85
C MET A 128 15.14 -2.56 -10.35
N SER A 129 16.25 -3.19 -10.72
CA SER A 129 16.62 -3.36 -12.13
C SER A 129 15.56 -4.13 -12.92
N ILE A 130 15.03 -5.23 -12.36
CA ILE A 130 13.95 -6.02 -12.98
C ILE A 130 12.69 -5.17 -13.14
N PHE A 131 12.28 -4.41 -12.11
CA PHE A 131 11.10 -3.55 -12.19
C PHE A 131 11.27 -2.44 -13.23
N LYS A 132 12.44 -1.81 -13.30
CA LYS A 132 12.74 -0.80 -14.33
C LYS A 132 12.70 -1.40 -15.73
N GLU A 133 13.20 -2.63 -15.92
CA GLU A 133 13.11 -3.35 -17.19
C GLU A 133 11.64 -3.60 -17.61
N VAL A 134 10.78 -4.03 -16.67
CA VAL A 134 9.34 -4.21 -16.97
C VAL A 134 8.67 -2.87 -17.27
N MET A 135 8.97 -1.83 -16.49
CA MET A 135 8.38 -0.50 -16.64
C MET A 135 8.70 0.17 -17.98
N THR A 136 9.93 0.01 -18.50
CA THR A 136 10.36 0.62 -19.78
C THR A 136 10.24 -0.31 -20.98
N GLY A 137 10.01 -1.61 -20.75
CA GLY A 137 9.89 -2.62 -21.79
C GLY A 137 8.53 -2.61 -22.52
N LYS A 138 8.42 -3.46 -23.54
CA LYS A 138 7.18 -3.71 -24.31
C LYS A 138 6.29 -4.73 -23.60
N PHE A 139 5.77 -4.35 -22.45
CA PHE A 139 4.84 -5.16 -21.65
C PHE A 139 3.44 -4.52 -21.57
N PRO A 140 2.39 -5.28 -21.20
CA PRO A 140 1.07 -4.72 -20.99
C PRO A 140 1.07 -3.54 -20.01
N GLU A 141 0.22 -2.55 -20.26
CA GLU A 141 0.24 -1.27 -19.54
C GLU A 141 -0.01 -1.43 -18.03
N ASP A 142 -0.95 -2.28 -17.65
CA ASP A 142 -1.25 -2.62 -16.26
C ASP A 142 -0.01 -3.20 -15.53
N LYS A 143 0.76 -4.05 -16.21
CA LYS A 143 1.98 -4.65 -15.66
C LYS A 143 3.10 -3.61 -15.52
N ARG A 144 3.19 -2.66 -16.44
CA ARG A 144 4.13 -1.53 -16.35
C ARG A 144 3.79 -0.61 -15.19
N GLY A 145 2.50 -0.33 -14.99
CA GLY A 145 2.00 0.40 -13.81
C GLY A 145 2.35 -0.30 -12.51
N LEU A 146 2.07 -1.61 -12.41
CA LEU A 146 2.44 -2.42 -11.26
C LEU A 146 3.96 -2.43 -10.99
N ALA A 147 4.78 -2.58 -12.04
CA ALA A 147 6.23 -2.50 -11.92
C ALA A 147 6.69 -1.16 -11.33
N ALA A 148 6.10 -0.05 -11.78
CA ALA A 148 6.39 1.29 -11.27
C ALA A 148 5.98 1.44 -9.79
N SER A 149 4.84 0.88 -9.37
CA SER A 149 4.46 0.82 -7.94
C SER A 149 5.44 0.01 -7.09
N LEU A 150 5.88 -1.15 -7.57
CA LEU A 150 6.88 -1.97 -6.86
C LEU A 150 8.23 -1.25 -6.75
N ALA A 151 8.66 -0.59 -7.82
CA ALA A 151 9.85 0.27 -7.79
C ALA A 151 9.68 1.44 -6.80
N ALA A 152 8.51 2.10 -6.79
CA ALA A 152 8.22 3.19 -5.86
C ALA A 152 8.31 2.73 -4.40
N PHE A 153 7.84 1.51 -4.10
CA PHE A 153 7.99 0.91 -2.77
C PHE A 153 9.45 0.76 -2.38
N LEU A 154 10.29 0.24 -3.29
CA LEU A 154 11.72 0.12 -3.01
C LEU A 154 12.41 1.47 -2.83
N ALA A 155 12.05 2.49 -3.60
CA ALA A 155 12.58 3.85 -3.41
C ALA A 155 12.14 4.44 -2.07
N TYR A 156 10.85 4.32 -1.73
CA TYR A 156 10.26 4.79 -0.48
C TYR A 156 10.97 4.16 0.74
N PHE A 157 11.19 2.85 0.73
CA PHE A 157 11.78 2.10 1.84
C PHE A 157 13.31 1.94 1.77
N ARG A 158 13.98 2.46 0.73
CA ARG A 158 15.44 2.36 0.57
C ARG A 158 16.20 2.92 1.77
N ASN A 159 15.63 3.95 2.40
CA ASN A 159 16.25 4.74 3.44
C ASN A 159 15.36 4.86 4.69
N GLU A 160 14.66 3.78 5.08
CA GLU A 160 13.90 3.70 6.35
C GLU A 160 14.68 4.25 7.55
N LYS A 161 16.00 4.00 7.61
CA LYS A 161 16.88 4.48 8.69
C LYS A 161 17.16 5.99 8.63
N LYS A 162 16.98 6.66 7.49
CA LYS A 162 17.33 8.09 7.29
C LYS A 162 16.18 9.06 7.48
N TYR A 163 14.92 8.62 7.43
CA TYR A 163 13.78 9.51 7.71
C TYR A 163 13.78 10.05 9.15
N TYR A 164 14.56 9.43 10.04
CA TYR A 164 14.85 9.89 11.39
C TYR A 164 16.29 10.40 11.56
N ALA A 165 17.11 10.38 10.50
CA ALA A 165 18.49 10.86 10.51
C ALA A 165 18.56 12.33 10.08
N THR A 166 19.60 13.02 10.54
CA THR A 166 19.82 14.46 10.37
C THR A 166 20.17 14.89 8.94
N ASP A 167 20.44 13.95 8.02
CA ASP A 167 20.78 14.24 6.62
C ASP A 167 19.52 14.32 5.74
N ALA A 168 18.91 15.50 5.72
CA ALA A 168 17.69 15.80 4.97
C ALA A 168 17.86 15.67 3.44
N THR A 169 19.08 15.74 2.90
CA THR A 169 19.33 15.82 1.45
C THR A 169 19.18 14.48 0.75
N ALA A 170 19.78 13.42 1.31
CA ALA A 170 19.67 12.07 0.77
C ALA A 170 18.23 11.53 0.87
N ALA A 171 17.52 11.87 1.95
CA ALA A 171 16.10 11.51 2.10
C ALA A 171 15.23 12.19 1.03
N ALA A 172 15.52 13.44 0.66
CA ALA A 172 14.77 14.15 -0.37
C ALA A 172 14.91 13.51 -1.76
N ALA A 173 16.10 13.01 -2.13
CA ALA A 173 16.33 12.39 -3.43
C ALA A 173 15.52 11.10 -3.64
N ASP A 174 15.48 10.22 -2.64
CA ASP A 174 14.70 8.98 -2.73
C ASP A 174 13.19 9.24 -2.73
N VAL A 175 12.73 10.24 -1.97
CA VAL A 175 11.31 10.64 -2.00
C VAL A 175 10.94 11.20 -3.37
N ILE A 176 11.81 11.99 -3.99
CA ILE A 176 11.61 12.47 -5.36
C ILE A 176 11.54 11.27 -6.33
N GLU A 177 12.47 10.31 -6.25
CA GLU A 177 12.40 9.09 -7.09
C GLU A 177 11.08 8.34 -6.85
N ALA A 178 10.64 8.17 -5.60
CA ALA A 178 9.38 7.52 -5.27
C ALA A 178 8.16 8.26 -5.83
N VAL A 179 8.16 9.59 -5.82
CA VAL A 179 7.13 10.44 -6.45
C VAL A 179 7.10 10.21 -7.96
N GLU A 180 8.25 10.18 -8.63
CA GLU A 180 8.31 9.96 -10.07
C GLU A 180 7.82 8.56 -10.47
N LEU A 181 8.18 7.55 -9.68
CA LEU A 181 7.73 6.18 -9.88
C LEU A 181 6.22 6.04 -9.61
N CYS A 182 5.68 6.67 -8.57
CA CYS A 182 4.25 6.71 -8.31
C CYS A 182 3.48 7.42 -9.44
N HIS A 183 3.99 8.56 -9.92
CA HIS A 183 3.40 9.24 -11.06
C HIS A 183 3.36 8.34 -12.30
N THR A 184 4.47 7.67 -12.61
CA THR A 184 4.56 6.71 -13.72
C THR A 184 3.57 5.56 -13.57
N SER A 185 3.43 5.01 -12.35
CA SER A 185 2.43 3.99 -12.02
C SER A 185 1.01 4.46 -12.35
N CYS A 186 0.67 5.68 -11.95
CA CYS A 186 -0.65 6.26 -12.15
C CYS A 186 -0.92 6.60 -13.63
N GLN A 187 0.10 7.02 -14.40
CA GLN A 187 -0.03 7.25 -15.83
C GLN A 187 -0.41 5.97 -16.59
N HIS A 188 0.01 4.81 -16.08
CA HIS A 188 -0.39 3.49 -16.57
C HIS A 188 -1.69 2.96 -15.94
N GLY A 189 -2.51 3.83 -15.34
CA GLY A 189 -3.80 3.48 -14.75
C GLY A 189 -3.70 2.72 -13.41
N HIS A 190 -2.50 2.57 -12.85
CA HIS A 190 -2.27 1.83 -11.60
C HIS A 190 -2.01 2.78 -10.43
N TYR A 191 -3.08 3.26 -9.81
CA TYR A 191 -3.02 4.02 -8.56
C TYR A 191 -3.15 3.06 -7.37
N ALA A 192 -2.07 2.86 -6.62
CA ALA A 192 -1.98 1.88 -5.52
C ALA A 192 -1.73 2.55 -4.15
N PHE A 193 -1.80 1.79 -3.06
CA PHE A 193 -1.60 2.33 -1.71
C PHE A 193 -0.21 2.92 -1.48
N ILE A 194 0.82 2.45 -2.20
CA ILE A 194 2.14 3.09 -2.16
C ILE A 194 2.10 4.56 -2.61
N SER A 195 1.24 4.91 -3.56
CA SER A 195 1.06 6.30 -3.99
C SER A 195 0.43 7.15 -2.89
N VAL A 196 -0.52 6.59 -2.12
CA VAL A 196 -1.08 7.24 -0.92
C VAL A 196 0.01 7.42 0.13
N ALA A 197 0.80 6.39 0.40
CA ALA A 197 1.88 6.43 1.40
C ALA A 197 2.93 7.50 1.06
N VAL A 198 3.36 7.59 -0.20
CA VAL A 198 4.28 8.64 -0.66
C VAL A 198 3.70 10.03 -0.45
N VAL A 199 2.42 10.27 -0.78
CA VAL A 199 1.79 11.58 -0.54
C VAL A 199 1.68 11.89 0.96
N VAL A 200 1.32 10.91 1.78
CA VAL A 200 1.27 11.08 3.25
C VAL A 200 2.65 11.41 3.82
N LEU A 201 3.71 10.77 3.32
CA LEU A 201 5.08 11.08 3.70
C LEU A 201 5.46 12.53 3.39
N LEU A 202 5.10 13.02 2.20
CA LEU A 202 5.30 14.42 1.82
C LEU A 202 4.59 15.38 2.79
N ILE A 203 3.35 15.06 3.17
CA ILE A 203 2.54 15.88 4.09
C ILE A 203 3.14 15.88 5.51
N VAL A 204 3.48 14.70 6.03
CA VAL A 204 3.82 14.51 7.45
C VAL A 204 5.28 14.86 7.75
N GLN A 205 6.21 14.37 6.94
CA GLN A 205 7.64 14.40 7.30
C GLN A 205 8.40 15.57 6.72
N LEU A 206 8.20 15.87 5.44
CA LEU A 206 8.98 16.90 4.78
C LEU A 206 8.51 18.32 5.13
N ASP A 207 7.48 18.42 5.98
CA ASP A 207 6.81 19.66 6.31
C ASP A 207 6.52 20.51 5.06
N ILE A 208 6.30 19.80 3.94
CA ILE A 208 5.84 20.38 2.70
C ILE A 208 4.38 20.65 2.98
N VAL A 209 4.15 21.74 3.73
CA VAL A 209 3.15 22.71 3.33
C VAL A 209 3.31 22.81 1.83
N LEU A 210 2.20 22.76 1.13
CA LEU A 210 2.02 23.06 -0.28
C LEU A 210 2.62 24.44 -0.62
N THR A 211 3.91 24.66 -0.39
CA THR A 211 4.66 25.82 -0.82
C THR A 211 4.47 25.78 -2.33
N GLY A 212 3.98 26.90 -2.88
CA GLY A 212 3.56 26.95 -4.27
C GLY A 212 4.61 26.36 -5.20
N GLU A 213 5.89 26.54 -4.89
CA GLU A 213 7.03 26.02 -5.66
C GLU A 213 7.06 24.49 -5.82
N MET A 214 6.73 23.70 -4.79
CA MET A 214 6.71 22.23 -4.94
C MET A 214 5.40 21.73 -5.55
N LEU A 215 4.28 22.39 -5.26
CA LEU A 215 3.02 22.14 -5.96
C LEU A 215 3.10 22.48 -7.45
N ASN A 216 3.95 23.44 -7.82
CA ASN A 216 4.20 23.80 -9.21
C ASN A 216 4.88 22.66 -9.99
N ARG A 217 5.36 21.61 -9.32
CA ARG A 217 5.82 20.40 -10.01
C ARG A 217 4.59 19.60 -10.47
N PRO A 218 4.36 19.45 -11.79
CA PRO A 218 3.13 18.84 -12.30
C PRO A 218 2.87 17.43 -11.76
N LYS A 219 3.94 16.63 -11.58
CA LYS A 219 3.85 15.26 -11.04
C LYS A 219 3.32 15.22 -9.61
N ILE A 220 3.76 16.16 -8.76
CA ILE A 220 3.33 16.25 -7.36
C ILE A 220 1.86 16.67 -7.33
N SER A 221 1.52 17.76 -8.03
CA SER A 221 0.14 18.25 -8.13
C SER A 221 -0.82 17.15 -8.60
N TYR A 222 -0.42 16.36 -9.61
CA TYR A 222 -1.18 15.22 -10.09
C TYR A 222 -1.42 14.17 -9.00
N LEU A 223 -0.38 13.73 -8.28
CA LEU A 223 -0.53 12.76 -7.19
C LEU A 223 -1.41 13.29 -6.04
N PHE A 224 -1.28 14.57 -5.69
CA PHE A 224 -2.15 15.21 -4.71
C PHE A 224 -3.61 15.25 -5.18
N SER A 225 -3.87 15.51 -6.46
CA SER A 225 -5.23 15.48 -7.01
C SER A 225 -5.87 14.09 -6.88
N LEU A 226 -5.10 13.03 -7.16
CA LEU A 226 -5.55 11.64 -6.98
C LEU A 226 -5.79 11.34 -5.50
N TYR A 227 -4.88 11.77 -4.63
CA TYR A 227 -4.99 11.61 -3.18
C TYR A 227 -6.23 12.30 -2.61
N TYR A 228 -6.51 13.56 -2.96
CA TYR A 228 -7.72 14.25 -2.50
C TYR A 228 -8.99 13.61 -3.07
N GLY A 229 -8.94 13.13 -4.33
CA GLY A 229 -10.01 12.33 -4.91
C GLY A 229 -10.25 11.02 -4.14
N PHE A 230 -9.19 10.34 -3.71
CA PHE A 230 -9.27 9.18 -2.83
C PHE A 230 -9.87 9.56 -1.48
N GLN A 231 -9.36 10.61 -0.83
CA GLN A 231 -9.80 11.12 0.45
C GLN A 231 -11.29 11.45 0.47
N ALA A 232 -11.78 12.18 -0.53
CA ALA A 232 -13.18 12.56 -0.64
C ALA A 232 -14.13 11.35 -0.76
N LYS A 233 -13.63 10.25 -1.35
CA LYS A 233 -14.37 9.02 -1.63
C LYS A 233 -14.21 7.94 -0.55
N THR A 234 -13.20 7.99 0.31
CA THR A 234 -12.96 7.00 1.38
C THR A 234 -13.06 7.57 2.79
N GLY A 235 -12.96 8.90 2.93
CA GLY A 235 -12.87 9.56 4.23
C GLY A 235 -11.50 9.42 4.89
N PHE A 236 -10.50 8.86 4.20
CA PHE A 236 -9.15 8.66 4.74
C PHE A 236 -8.58 9.96 5.32
N GLN A 237 -7.93 9.88 6.46
CA GLN A 237 -7.24 10.99 7.10
C GLN A 237 -5.85 10.49 7.52
N PRO A 238 -4.77 11.22 7.20
CA PRO A 238 -3.44 10.88 7.69
C PRO A 238 -3.46 10.79 9.20
N TRP A 239 -2.92 9.70 9.73
CA TRP A 239 -2.76 9.55 11.17
C TRP A 239 -1.88 10.67 11.73
N ASN A 240 -2.28 11.24 12.86
CA ASN A 240 -1.61 12.40 13.48
C ASN A 240 -1.38 13.57 12.52
N SER A 241 -2.34 13.83 11.62
CA SER A 241 -2.32 15.05 10.82
C SER A 241 -2.05 16.27 11.71
N ARG A 242 -1.07 17.07 11.32
CA ARG A 242 -0.82 18.39 11.90
C ARG A 242 -1.60 19.49 11.19
N TYR A 243 -2.47 19.12 10.26
CA TYR A 243 -3.20 20.03 9.40
C TYR A 243 -4.70 19.91 9.69
N CYS A 244 -5.34 21.06 9.89
CA CYS A 244 -6.78 21.14 9.99
C CYS A 244 -7.43 20.59 8.73
N ALA A 245 -8.37 19.64 8.87
CA ALA A 245 -9.06 19.01 7.75
C ALA A 245 -9.88 20.00 6.90
N THR A 246 -10.24 21.16 7.47
CA THR A 246 -11.05 22.18 6.79
C THR A 246 -10.19 23.25 6.12
N CYS A 247 -9.34 23.94 6.90
CA CYS A 247 -8.60 25.10 6.41
C CYS A 247 -7.15 24.78 6.00
N GLY A 248 -6.69 23.54 6.21
CA GLY A 248 -5.32 23.14 5.90
C GLY A 248 -4.26 23.84 6.75
N THR A 249 -4.63 24.66 7.74
CA THR A 249 -3.66 25.33 8.61
C THR A 249 -2.94 24.31 9.47
N ARG A 250 -1.61 24.44 9.51
CA ARG A 250 -0.74 23.62 10.35
C ARG A 250 -0.78 24.08 11.80
N ARG A 251 -0.86 23.15 12.74
CA ARG A 251 -0.83 23.38 14.19
C ARG A 251 -0.06 22.26 14.89
N ARG A 252 0.33 22.46 16.15
CA ARG A 252 0.84 21.35 16.97
C ARG A 252 -0.30 20.36 17.22
N SER A 253 0.02 19.08 17.33
CA SER A 253 -1.01 18.03 17.46
C SER A 253 -1.94 18.25 18.65
N PHE A 254 -1.45 18.81 19.76
CA PHE A 254 -2.25 19.14 20.94
C PHE A 254 -3.11 20.41 20.80
N GLU A 255 -2.87 21.23 19.78
CA GLU A 255 -3.69 22.41 19.46
C GLU A 255 -4.85 22.05 18.52
N LEU A 256 -4.92 20.80 18.05
CA LEU A 256 -5.96 20.32 17.16
C LEU A 256 -6.98 19.47 17.92
N GLN A 257 -8.25 19.73 17.64
CA GLN A 257 -9.39 18.99 18.17
C GLN A 257 -9.74 17.86 17.20
N LYS A 258 -9.68 16.61 17.68
CA LYS A 258 -10.18 15.45 16.94
C LYS A 258 -11.70 15.49 16.85
N CYS A 259 -12.26 14.94 15.77
CA CYS A 259 -13.71 14.72 15.73
C CYS A 259 -14.16 13.87 16.93
N SER A 260 -15.17 14.36 17.65
CA SER A 260 -15.78 13.68 18.80
C SER A 260 -16.78 12.58 18.40
N GLY A 261 -17.03 12.41 17.10
CA GLY A 261 -17.86 11.33 16.59
C GLY A 261 -17.17 9.97 16.62
N ARG A 262 -17.91 8.95 16.21
CA ARG A 262 -17.48 7.54 16.26
C ARG A 262 -16.75 7.07 14.99
N CYS A 263 -16.22 7.99 14.18
CA CYS A 263 -15.37 7.62 13.04
C CYS A 263 -14.10 6.88 13.50
N GLY A 264 -13.64 5.91 12.70
CA GLY A 264 -12.39 5.17 12.95
C GLY A 264 -11.14 6.06 12.81
N LEU A 265 -10.00 5.68 13.41
CA LEU A 265 -8.82 6.54 13.48
C LEU A 265 -8.29 6.94 12.10
N SER A 266 -8.30 6.01 11.15
CA SER A 266 -7.92 6.24 9.74
C SER A 266 -8.84 7.20 8.98
N SER A 267 -9.98 7.60 9.55
CA SER A 267 -10.94 8.53 8.97
C SER A 267 -11.28 9.69 9.91
N LYS A 268 -10.59 9.79 11.06
CA LYS A 268 -10.89 10.75 12.12
C LYS A 268 -10.17 12.07 11.85
N PRO A 269 -10.87 13.10 11.36
CA PRO A 269 -10.25 14.38 11.06
C PRO A 269 -9.90 15.14 12.34
N VAL A 270 -8.99 16.09 12.18
CA VAL A 270 -8.55 17.03 13.21
C VAL A 270 -8.82 18.45 12.75
N TYR A 271 -9.20 19.33 13.67
CA TYR A 271 -9.62 20.69 13.38
C TYR A 271 -8.91 21.69 14.30
N CYS A 272 -8.62 22.88 13.81
CA CYS A 272 -8.08 23.93 14.69
C CYS A 272 -9.11 24.46 15.69
N ASP A 273 -10.40 24.37 15.35
CA ASP A 273 -11.50 24.84 16.18
C ASP A 273 -12.84 24.19 15.75
N ARG A 274 -13.89 24.49 16.53
CA ARG A 274 -15.26 24.03 16.27
C ARG A 274 -15.89 24.65 15.03
N HIS A 275 -15.41 25.82 14.57
CA HIS A 275 -15.92 26.45 13.36
C HIS A 275 -15.50 25.64 12.12
N CYS A 276 -14.24 25.24 12.03
CA CYS A 276 -13.73 24.34 11.00
C CYS A 276 -14.47 23.00 11.02
N GLN A 277 -14.64 22.38 12.19
CA GLN A 277 -15.40 21.13 12.31
C GLN A 277 -16.83 21.25 11.75
N LYS A 278 -17.54 22.34 12.06
CA LYS A 278 -18.89 22.58 11.54
C LYS A 278 -18.91 22.81 10.04
N ALA A 279 -17.90 23.52 9.51
CA ALA A 279 -17.78 23.78 8.07
C ALA A 279 -17.53 22.49 7.28
N ASP A 280 -16.68 21.59 7.79
CA ASP A 280 -16.42 20.29 7.16
C ASP A 280 -17.51 19.24 7.41
N TRP A 281 -18.45 19.49 8.33
CA TRP A 281 -19.47 18.51 8.71
C TRP A 281 -20.25 17.93 7.52
N LYS A 282 -20.56 18.75 6.50
CA LYS A 282 -21.26 18.27 5.30
C LYS A 282 -20.48 17.17 4.56
N ASN A 283 -19.15 17.26 4.56
CA ASN A 283 -18.25 16.29 3.92
C ASN A 283 -17.97 15.12 4.84
N HIS A 284 -17.69 15.37 6.12
CA HIS A 284 -17.27 14.35 7.07
C HIS A 284 -18.43 13.48 7.58
N ARG A 285 -19.65 14.00 7.71
CA ARG A 285 -20.78 13.25 8.32
C ARG A 285 -21.05 11.87 7.72
N LYS A 286 -20.77 11.69 6.42
CA LYS A 286 -20.93 10.39 5.72
C LYS A 286 -19.92 9.33 6.17
N TRP A 287 -18.81 9.77 6.77
CA TRP A 287 -17.76 8.95 7.38
C TRP A 287 -17.84 8.96 8.91
N CYS A 288 -18.50 9.96 9.49
CA CYS A 288 -18.76 10.10 10.93
C CYS A 288 -19.95 9.27 11.41
N VAL A 289 -20.13 8.09 10.84
CA VAL A 289 -21.12 7.13 11.30
C VAL A 289 -20.45 6.19 12.29
N LEU A 290 -21.24 5.78 13.28
CA LEU A 290 -20.98 4.57 14.05
C LEU A 290 -20.54 3.47 13.07
N PRO A 291 -19.29 2.98 13.12
CA PRO A 291 -19.15 1.57 12.89
C PRO A 291 -20.01 0.93 13.97
N THR A 292 -20.85 -0.02 13.61
CA THR A 292 -21.56 -0.86 14.57
C THR A 292 -20.50 -1.64 15.33
N ALA A 293 -19.94 -1.01 16.37
CA ALA A 293 -18.66 -1.38 16.98
C ALA A 293 -18.88 -2.23 18.23
N THR A 294 -18.56 -3.51 18.13
CA THR A 294 -18.11 -4.35 19.26
C THR A 294 -16.63 -4.05 19.55
N GLU A 295 -16.10 -4.48 20.69
CA GLU A 295 -14.79 -4.09 21.27
C GLU A 295 -13.52 -4.41 20.41
N ASP A 296 -13.68 -5.00 19.22
CA ASP A 296 -12.61 -5.52 18.35
C ASP A 296 -11.88 -4.46 17.49
N GLU A 297 -12.29 -3.18 17.54
CA GLU A 297 -11.84 -2.12 16.62
C GLU A 297 -10.43 -1.54 16.89
N LEU A 298 -9.76 -1.92 18.00
CA LEU A 298 -8.49 -1.30 18.43
C LEU A 298 -7.21 -1.97 17.87
N VAL A 299 -7.29 -3.19 17.32
CA VAL A 299 -6.10 -4.01 16.98
C VAL A 299 -5.59 -3.78 15.54
N GLU A 300 -6.43 -3.31 14.60
CA GLU A 300 -6.03 -3.12 13.19
C GLU A 300 -5.35 -1.78 12.88
N ASP A 301 -5.68 -0.72 13.63
CA ASP A 301 -4.94 0.55 13.54
C ASP A 301 -3.48 0.38 14.03
N LEU A 302 -3.23 -0.62 14.89
CA LEU A 302 -1.89 -1.07 15.29
C LEU A 302 -1.16 -1.82 14.18
N ALA A 303 -1.86 -2.49 13.25
CA ALA A 303 -1.22 -3.15 12.10
C ALA A 303 -0.71 -2.11 11.10
N LEU A 304 -1.51 -1.10 10.74
CA LEU A 304 -1.02 0.01 9.89
C LEU A 304 0.11 0.80 10.59
N TYR A 305 0.04 0.97 11.91
CA TYR A 305 1.07 1.60 12.74
C TYR A 305 2.37 0.79 12.80
N SER A 306 2.29 -0.53 13.02
CA SER A 306 3.45 -1.42 13.04
C SER A 306 4.06 -1.61 11.64
N ILE A 307 3.26 -1.53 10.57
CA ILE A 307 3.72 -1.52 9.17
C ILE A 307 4.57 -0.29 8.85
N ILE A 308 4.18 0.89 9.36
CA ILE A 308 4.97 2.12 9.21
C ILE A 308 6.20 2.11 10.14
N HIS A 309 6.24 1.23 11.14
CA HIS A 309 7.26 1.19 12.20
C HIS A 309 7.97 -0.18 12.33
N LEU A 310 7.99 -1.01 11.27
CA LEU A 310 8.69 -2.30 11.29
C LEU A 310 10.20 -2.08 11.43
N ARG A 311 10.68 -1.97 12.66
CA ARG A 311 12.10 -2.10 12.98
C ARG A 311 12.46 -3.57 12.89
N GLU A 312 13.54 -3.89 12.17
CA GLU A 312 14.21 -5.18 12.38
C GLU A 312 14.55 -5.30 13.88
N PRO A 313 14.21 -6.43 14.54
CA PRO A 313 14.79 -6.70 15.84
C PRO A 313 16.31 -6.66 15.66
N GLN A 314 16.99 -5.80 16.42
CA GLN A 314 18.44 -5.75 16.42
C GLN A 314 18.91 -7.06 17.05
N LEU A 315 19.40 -7.97 16.21
CA LEU A 315 20.16 -9.15 16.63
C LEU A 315 21.61 -8.74 16.92
#